data_AF-A0A2D9N2X4-F1
#
_entry.id   AF-A0A2D9N2X4-F1
#
_cell.length_a   1.000
_cell.length_b   1.000
_cell.length_c   1.000
_cell.angle_alpha   90.00
_cell.angle_beta   90.00
_cell.angle_gamma   90.00
#
_symmetry.space_group_name_H-M   'P 1'
#
loop_
_entity.id
_entity.type
_entity.pdbx_description
1 polymer ?
#
loop_
_entity_poly.entity_id
_entity_poly.type
_entity_poly.pdbx_seq_one_letter_code
_entity_poly.pdbx_strand_id
1 'polypeptide(L)'
;KYRLKYILKLPGFGSKNEDALNFGSFIHKIFELGYKEKDMKSLLRIAEQERATYKVPFRDNDRMKSCLENFIIWNQGLGETMSTEQVVNVPMDEKHDINFIGVIDRVIKGSDGGYLVIDYKTSKREKKKKTLMDDNQLKGYAWAIHKLYDVPYNKIYCAHYYPVTGNFVAVKFSKFQIDRWKKVQTEKVWRIRKKKKDEFWAQENVFCDWCEYKEACPRFESESVVCQRIDEQKALKKAQKS
;
A
#
# COMPACT_ATOMS: atom_id res chain seq x y z
N LYS A 1 15.91 8.04 5.01
CA LYS A 1 14.90 6.98 5.27
C LYS A 1 15.46 5.55 5.11
N TYR A 2 15.87 5.10 3.92
CA TYR A 2 16.29 3.69 3.70
C TYR A 2 17.36 3.20 4.69
N ARG A 3 18.45 3.96 4.86
CA ARG A 3 19.50 3.66 5.85
C ARG A 3 18.96 3.50 7.27
N LEU A 4 18.17 4.47 7.74
CA LEU A 4 17.64 4.48 9.11
C LEU A 4 16.68 3.30 9.34
N LYS A 5 15.80 3.01 8.38
CA LYS A 5 14.76 1.97 8.51
C LYS A 5 15.27 0.55 8.28
N TYR A 6 16.05 0.32 7.21
CA TYR A 6 16.39 -1.04 6.78
C TYR A 6 17.81 -1.46 7.18
N ILE A 7 18.76 -0.53 7.27
CA ILE A 7 20.14 -0.85 7.67
C ILE A 7 20.28 -0.73 9.19
N LEU A 8 19.93 0.43 9.75
CA LEU A 8 20.03 0.67 11.19
C LEU A 8 18.82 0.11 11.96
N LYS A 9 17.68 -0.12 11.30
CA LYS A 9 16.45 -0.64 11.91
C LYS A 9 16.00 0.18 13.11
N LEU A 10 15.99 1.51 12.96
CA LEU A 10 15.55 2.45 13.99
C LEU A 10 14.01 2.54 14.01
N PRO A 11 13.37 2.59 15.20
CA PRO A 11 11.91 2.67 15.35
C PRO A 11 11.27 3.85 14.60
N GLY A 12 11.93 5.01 14.57
CA GLY A 12 11.39 6.25 14.01
C GLY A 12 10.69 7.13 15.06
N PHE A 13 10.23 8.30 14.64
CA PHE A 13 9.65 9.33 15.52
C PHE A 13 8.12 9.44 15.39
N GLY A 14 7.47 8.43 14.79
CA GLY A 14 6.06 8.52 14.40
C GLY A 14 5.87 9.34 13.12
N SER A 15 4.69 9.26 12.52
CA SER A 15 4.35 9.98 11.28
C SER A 15 3.36 11.09 11.57
N LYS A 16 3.59 12.29 11.01
CA LYS A 16 2.65 13.43 11.12
C LYS A 16 1.26 13.15 10.52
N ASN A 17 1.09 12.05 9.76
CA ASN A 17 -0.16 11.65 9.11
C ASN A 17 -0.77 10.35 9.68
N GLU A 18 -0.45 9.99 10.92
CA GLU A 18 -0.99 8.79 11.56
C GLU A 18 -2.52 8.70 11.46
N ASP A 19 -3.27 9.77 11.68
CA ASP A 19 -4.74 9.78 11.54
C ASP A 19 -5.21 9.31 10.14
N ALA A 20 -4.61 9.84 9.07
CA ALA A 20 -5.02 9.51 7.70
C ALA A 20 -4.65 8.07 7.34
N LEU A 21 -3.51 7.58 7.83
CA LEU A 21 -3.09 6.19 7.66
C LEU A 21 -4.00 5.24 8.47
N ASN A 22 -4.30 5.58 9.72
CA ASN A 22 -5.20 4.81 10.57
C ASN A 22 -6.61 4.74 9.99
N PHE A 23 -7.14 5.87 9.49
CA PHE A 23 -8.43 5.90 8.80
C PHE A 23 -8.42 5.00 7.56
N GLY A 24 -7.36 5.08 6.74
CA GLY A 24 -7.18 4.20 5.59
C GLY A 24 -7.23 2.73 5.96
N SER A 25 -6.36 2.30 6.87
CA SER A 25 -6.28 0.91 7.33
C SER A 25 -7.60 0.43 7.95
N PHE A 26 -8.31 1.28 8.68
CA PHE A 26 -9.61 0.97 9.25
C PHE A 26 -10.67 0.70 8.17
N ILE A 27 -10.75 1.53 7.14
CA ILE A 27 -11.67 1.31 6.01
C ILE A 27 -11.31 0.03 5.23
N HIS A 28 -10.01 -0.22 5.01
CA HIS A 28 -9.58 -1.46 4.35
C HIS A 28 -10.02 -2.68 5.17
N LYS A 29 -9.84 -2.64 6.50
CA LYS A 29 -10.25 -3.74 7.38
C LYS A 29 -11.76 -3.99 7.34
N ILE A 30 -12.56 -2.93 7.34
CA ILE A 30 -14.02 -3.05 7.20
C ILE A 30 -14.38 -3.70 5.87
N PHE A 31 -13.72 -3.33 4.77
CA PHE A 31 -14.01 -3.91 3.44
C PHE A 31 -13.47 -5.33 3.27
N GLU A 32 -12.34 -5.65 3.89
CA GLU A 32 -11.79 -7.01 3.95
C GLU A 32 -12.80 -7.96 4.60
N LEU A 33 -13.32 -7.59 5.78
CA LEU A 33 -14.27 -8.43 6.53
C LEU A 33 -15.69 -8.37 5.94
N GLY A 34 -16.07 -7.20 5.44
CA GLY A 34 -17.43 -6.88 5.03
C GLY A 34 -17.72 -7.05 3.54
N TYR A 35 -16.84 -7.68 2.75
CA TYR A 35 -17.01 -7.75 1.29
C TYR A 35 -18.29 -8.47 0.83
N LYS A 36 -18.89 -9.30 1.68
CA LYS A 36 -20.17 -9.99 1.43
C LYS A 36 -21.38 -9.21 1.91
N GLU A 37 -21.17 -8.21 2.76
CA GLU A 37 -22.25 -7.44 3.38
C GLU A 37 -22.89 -6.50 2.35
N LYS A 38 -24.20 -6.36 2.46
CA LYS A 38 -25.03 -5.59 1.51
C LYS A 38 -25.79 -4.44 2.15
N ASP A 39 -25.65 -4.28 3.47
CA ASP A 39 -26.40 -3.32 4.25
C ASP A 39 -25.50 -2.56 5.22
N MET A 40 -25.94 -1.34 5.54
CA MET A 40 -25.21 -0.42 6.42
C MET A 40 -25.06 -0.96 7.84
N LYS A 41 -26.08 -1.67 8.35
CA LYS A 41 -26.09 -2.15 9.75
C LYS A 41 -24.98 -3.18 9.97
N SER A 42 -24.77 -4.07 9.01
CA SER A 42 -23.72 -5.09 9.07
C SER A 42 -22.33 -4.47 8.97
N LEU A 43 -22.10 -3.54 8.04
CA LEU A 43 -20.81 -2.85 7.93
C LEU A 43 -20.48 -1.98 9.15
N LEU A 44 -21.46 -1.28 9.72
CA LEU A 44 -21.26 -0.50 10.95
C LEU A 44 -20.94 -1.40 12.15
N ARG A 45 -21.48 -2.62 12.20
CA ARG A 45 -21.13 -3.59 13.25
C ARG A 45 -19.66 -3.99 13.16
N ILE A 46 -19.17 -4.26 11.95
CA ILE A 46 -17.75 -4.56 11.72
C ILE A 46 -16.89 -3.35 12.11
N ALA A 47 -17.29 -2.15 11.69
CA ALA A 47 -16.59 -0.92 12.05
C ALA A 47 -16.47 -0.73 13.57
N GLU A 48 -17.55 -1.00 14.31
CA GLU A 48 -17.56 -0.89 15.77
C GLU A 48 -16.62 -1.93 16.43
N GLN A 49 -16.63 -3.17 15.95
CA GLN A 49 -15.74 -4.24 16.44
C GLN A 49 -14.27 -3.91 16.24
N GLU A 50 -13.93 -3.33 15.09
CA GLU A 50 -12.55 -2.99 14.74
C GLU A 50 -12.10 -1.64 15.32
N ARG A 51 -13.03 -0.81 15.82
CA ARG A 51 -12.75 0.58 16.21
C ARG A 51 -11.65 0.70 17.27
N ALA A 52 -11.59 -0.24 18.22
CA ALA A 52 -10.57 -0.22 19.27
C ALA A 52 -9.15 -0.51 18.74
N THR A 53 -9.03 -1.21 17.60
CA THR A 53 -7.76 -1.56 16.97
C THR A 53 -7.13 -0.36 16.25
N TYR A 54 -7.94 0.61 15.82
CA TYR A 54 -7.49 1.73 15.01
C TYR A 54 -7.73 3.08 15.69
N LYS A 55 -6.71 3.94 15.71
CA LYS A 55 -6.84 5.31 16.23
C LYS A 55 -7.56 6.21 15.21
N VAL A 56 -8.88 6.07 15.11
CA VAL A 56 -9.72 6.87 14.20
C VAL A 56 -10.54 7.89 14.98
N PRO A 57 -10.30 9.21 14.79
CA PRO A 57 -11.05 10.27 15.44
C PRO A 57 -12.56 10.21 15.14
N PHE A 58 -13.41 10.56 16.12
CA PHE A 58 -14.87 10.62 15.92
C PHE A 58 -15.31 11.58 14.80
N ARG A 59 -14.54 12.64 14.53
CA ARG A 59 -14.77 13.58 13.41
C ARG A 59 -14.76 12.91 12.03
N ASP A 60 -14.12 11.74 11.90
CA ASP A 60 -14.08 10.98 10.64
C ASP A 60 -15.27 10.03 10.47
N ASN A 61 -16.22 9.98 11.43
CA ASN A 61 -17.40 9.11 11.35
C ASN A 61 -18.26 9.36 10.11
N ASP A 62 -18.51 10.62 9.75
CA ASP A 62 -19.33 10.93 8.58
C ASP A 62 -18.61 10.54 7.29
N ARG A 63 -17.29 10.77 7.24
CA ARG A 63 -16.45 10.31 6.13
C ARG A 63 -16.44 8.78 6.02
N MET A 64 -16.38 8.07 7.14
CA MET A 64 -16.50 6.60 7.19
C MET A 64 -17.87 6.18 6.63
N LYS A 65 -18.97 6.76 7.12
CA LYS A 65 -20.32 6.45 6.62
C LYS A 65 -20.43 6.62 5.11
N SER A 66 -19.94 7.75 4.56
CA SER A 66 -19.93 7.95 3.09
C SER A 66 -19.11 6.88 2.37
N CYS A 67 -17.99 6.41 2.95
CA CYS A 67 -17.23 5.29 2.38
C CYS A 67 -18.05 4.00 2.36
N LEU A 68 -18.80 3.70 3.43
CA LEU A 68 -19.63 2.49 3.52
C LEU A 68 -20.82 2.56 2.56
N GLU A 69 -21.47 3.72 2.42
CA GLU A 69 -22.58 3.93 1.48
C GLU A 69 -22.14 3.68 0.04
N ASN A 70 -21.05 4.34 -0.36
CA ASN A 70 -20.46 4.16 -1.69
C ASN A 70 -20.03 2.71 -1.92
N PHE A 71 -19.48 2.06 -0.90
CA PHE A 71 -19.06 0.68 -0.98
C PHE A 71 -20.25 -0.25 -1.20
N ILE A 72 -21.36 -0.09 -0.48
CA ILE A 72 -22.56 -0.94 -0.65
C ILE A 72 -23.05 -0.87 -2.11
N ILE A 73 -23.19 0.34 -2.66
CA ILE A 73 -23.66 0.56 -4.03
C ILE A 73 -22.71 -0.09 -5.04
N TRP A 74 -21.40 0.17 -4.89
CA TRP A 74 -20.39 -0.34 -5.81
C TRP A 74 -20.21 -1.87 -5.70
N ASN A 75 -20.27 -2.43 -4.49
CA ASN A 75 -20.02 -3.83 -4.20
C ASN A 75 -21.11 -4.76 -4.78
N GLN A 76 -22.34 -4.27 -4.91
CA GLN A 76 -23.44 -5.05 -5.52
C GLN A 76 -23.19 -5.43 -6.98
N GLY A 77 -22.41 -4.63 -7.71
CA GLY A 77 -22.08 -4.90 -9.12
C GLY A 77 -20.88 -5.81 -9.33
N LEU A 78 -20.27 -6.32 -8.26
CA LEU A 78 -19.05 -7.12 -8.33
C LEU A 78 -19.34 -8.61 -8.42
N GLY A 79 -18.49 -9.31 -9.17
CA GLY A 79 -18.53 -10.77 -9.30
C GLY A 79 -18.01 -11.51 -8.07
N GLU A 80 -17.78 -12.81 -8.22
CA GLU A 80 -17.28 -13.67 -7.16
C GLU A 80 -15.91 -13.21 -6.67
N THR A 81 -15.83 -12.89 -5.37
CA THR A 81 -14.57 -12.55 -4.72
C THR A 81 -13.79 -13.81 -4.44
N MET A 82 -12.60 -13.89 -5.03
CA MET A 82 -11.70 -15.02 -4.88
C MET A 82 -10.89 -14.92 -3.59
N SER A 83 -10.46 -13.71 -3.23
CA SER A 83 -9.70 -13.45 -2.01
C SER A 83 -9.76 -11.97 -1.60
N THR A 84 -9.58 -11.73 -0.31
CA THR A 84 -9.33 -10.41 0.30
C THR A 84 -7.98 -10.43 1.03
N GLU A 85 -7.29 -9.30 1.10
CA GLU A 85 -5.95 -9.14 1.73
C GLU A 85 -4.96 -10.25 1.32
N GLN A 86 -4.92 -10.58 0.03
CA GLN A 86 -4.11 -11.67 -0.48
C GLN A 86 -2.63 -11.29 -0.44
N VAL A 87 -1.87 -11.91 0.47
CA VAL A 87 -0.41 -11.82 0.49
C VAL A 87 0.14 -12.57 -0.72
N VAL A 88 0.98 -11.89 -1.50
CA VAL A 88 1.67 -12.46 -2.66
C VAL A 88 3.18 -12.36 -2.46
N ASN A 89 3.88 -13.43 -2.85
CA ASN A 89 5.33 -13.49 -2.91
C ASN A 89 5.70 -14.25 -4.18
N VAL A 90 6.07 -13.51 -5.22
CA VAL A 90 6.35 -14.09 -6.55
C VAL A 90 7.75 -13.70 -7.02
N PRO A 91 8.51 -14.63 -7.62
CA PRO A 91 9.87 -14.32 -8.05
C PRO A 91 9.86 -13.32 -9.21
N MET A 92 10.72 -12.31 -9.12
CA MET A 92 11.09 -11.47 -10.26
C MET A 92 12.40 -11.95 -10.88
N ASP A 93 13.37 -12.37 -10.06
CA ASP A 93 14.63 -12.96 -10.52
C ASP A 93 15.02 -14.07 -9.55
N GLU A 94 14.70 -15.32 -9.94
CA GLU A 94 14.92 -16.52 -9.11
C GLU A 94 16.40 -16.74 -8.82
N LYS A 95 17.26 -16.51 -9.82
CA LYS A 95 18.71 -16.74 -9.70
C LYS A 95 19.35 -15.88 -8.61
N HIS A 96 18.79 -14.71 -8.35
CA HIS A 96 19.37 -13.74 -7.43
C HIS A 96 18.48 -13.47 -6.21
N ASP A 97 17.48 -14.32 -5.98
CA ASP A 97 16.50 -14.21 -4.88
C ASP A 97 15.93 -12.78 -4.78
N ILE A 98 15.30 -12.35 -5.86
CA ILE A 98 14.57 -11.07 -5.91
C ILE A 98 13.11 -11.38 -6.15
N ASN A 99 12.30 -11.17 -5.11
CA ASN A 99 10.86 -11.43 -5.16
C ASN A 99 10.08 -10.12 -5.10
N PHE A 100 8.92 -10.10 -5.76
CA PHE A 100 7.89 -9.10 -5.52
C PHE A 100 7.00 -9.61 -4.38
N ILE A 101 6.91 -8.81 -3.32
CA ILE A 101 6.07 -9.08 -2.16
C ILE A 101 5.04 -7.96 -2.06
N GLY A 102 3.79 -8.31 -1.86
CA GLY A 102 2.70 -7.35 -1.73
C GLY A 102 1.46 -7.96 -1.08
N VAL A 103 0.47 -7.11 -0.81
CA VAL A 103 -0.84 -7.52 -0.29
C VAL A 103 -1.90 -6.91 -1.19
N ILE A 104 -2.71 -7.74 -1.83
CA ILE A 104 -3.78 -7.30 -2.74
C ILE A 104 -5.08 -7.23 -1.94
N ASP A 105 -5.66 -6.04 -1.81
CA ASP A 105 -6.86 -5.82 -0.99
C ASP A 105 -8.02 -6.72 -1.40
N ARG A 106 -8.26 -6.88 -2.72
CA ARG A 106 -9.28 -7.81 -3.22
C ARG A 106 -8.99 -8.32 -4.63
N VAL A 107 -9.26 -9.61 -4.84
CA VAL A 107 -9.22 -10.26 -6.16
C VAL A 107 -10.59 -10.85 -6.46
N ILE A 108 -11.09 -10.57 -7.66
CA ILE A 108 -12.34 -11.09 -8.19
C ILE A 108 -12.04 -11.92 -9.44
N LYS A 109 -12.70 -13.08 -9.55
CA LYS A 109 -12.60 -13.93 -10.75
C LYS A 109 -13.87 -13.77 -11.58
N GLY A 110 -13.71 -13.38 -12.84
CA GLY A 110 -14.78 -13.28 -13.82
C GLY A 110 -15.20 -14.66 -14.33
N SER A 111 -16.45 -14.78 -14.78
CA SER A 111 -16.98 -16.01 -15.39
C SER A 111 -16.27 -16.40 -16.70
N ASP A 112 -15.63 -15.44 -17.38
CA ASP A 112 -14.80 -15.64 -18.57
C ASP A 112 -13.35 -16.06 -18.28
N GLY A 113 -13.05 -16.30 -16.99
CA GLY A 113 -11.72 -16.59 -16.48
C GLY A 113 -10.80 -15.36 -16.37
N GLY A 114 -11.34 -14.16 -16.54
CA GLY A 114 -10.64 -12.90 -16.26
C GLY A 114 -10.46 -12.65 -14.77
N TYR A 115 -9.54 -11.77 -14.42
CA TYR A 115 -9.26 -11.36 -13.05
C TYR A 115 -9.38 -9.85 -12.92
N LEU A 116 -10.04 -9.41 -11.85
CA LEU A 116 -10.07 -8.02 -11.42
C LEU A 116 -9.35 -7.89 -10.07
N VAL A 117 -8.23 -7.18 -10.09
CA VAL A 117 -7.43 -6.80 -8.92
C VAL A 117 -7.87 -5.43 -8.48
N ILE A 118 -8.22 -5.30 -7.21
CA ILE A 118 -8.69 -4.04 -6.63
C ILE A 118 -7.77 -3.66 -5.49
N ASP A 119 -7.40 -2.39 -5.49
CA ASP A 119 -6.70 -1.73 -4.41
C ASP A 119 -7.57 -0.53 -3.96
N TYR A 120 -7.89 -0.49 -2.68
CA TYR A 120 -8.71 0.53 -2.06
C TYR A 120 -7.86 1.76 -1.74
N LYS A 121 -8.41 2.94 -2.02
CA LYS A 121 -7.73 4.22 -1.80
C LYS A 121 -8.66 5.22 -1.13
N THR A 122 -8.43 5.50 0.16
CA THR A 122 -9.24 6.45 0.94
C THR A 122 -8.90 7.92 0.70
N SER A 123 -8.05 8.25 -0.27
CA SER A 123 -7.70 9.63 -0.62
C SER A 123 -8.82 10.30 -1.42
N LYS A 124 -9.14 11.57 -1.09
CA LYS A 124 -10.07 12.40 -1.90
C LYS A 124 -9.57 12.65 -3.33
N ARG A 125 -8.24 12.69 -3.52
CA ARG A 125 -7.62 12.92 -4.83
C ARG A 125 -7.46 11.61 -5.58
N GLU A 126 -8.16 11.49 -6.69
CA GLU A 126 -8.16 10.29 -7.52
C GLU A 126 -7.06 10.34 -8.58
N LYS A 127 -6.48 9.18 -8.89
CA LYS A 127 -5.60 9.05 -10.05
C LYS A 127 -6.45 8.84 -11.30
N LYS A 128 -6.18 9.64 -12.34
CA LYS A 128 -6.74 9.40 -13.66
C LYS A 128 -6.11 8.16 -14.30
N LYS A 129 -6.82 7.53 -15.23
CA LYS A 129 -6.37 6.33 -15.97
C LYS A 129 -4.93 6.46 -16.50
N LYS A 130 -4.57 7.61 -17.11
CA LYS A 130 -3.22 7.87 -17.62
C LYS A 130 -2.14 7.74 -16.54
N THR A 131 -2.37 8.32 -15.36
CA THR A 131 -1.44 8.23 -14.23
C THR A 131 -1.42 6.83 -13.62
N LEU A 132 -2.57 6.15 -13.61
CA LEU A 132 -2.69 4.80 -13.07
C LEU A 132 -1.97 3.75 -13.93
N MET A 133 -1.84 4.00 -15.24
CA MET A 133 -1.01 3.19 -16.15
C MET A 133 0.49 3.21 -15.80
N ASP A 134 0.93 4.16 -14.98
CA ASP A 134 2.31 4.24 -14.48
C ASP A 134 2.49 3.73 -13.05
N ASP A 135 1.42 3.25 -12.42
CA ASP A 135 1.45 2.80 -11.03
C ASP A 135 2.28 1.51 -10.85
N ASN A 136 3.35 1.60 -10.06
CA ASN A 136 4.23 0.46 -9.80
C ASN A 136 3.57 -0.64 -8.96
N GLN A 137 2.62 -0.28 -8.09
CA GLN A 137 1.93 -1.22 -7.20
C GLN A 137 1.01 -2.10 -8.04
N LEU A 138 0.15 -1.48 -8.86
CA LEU A 138 -0.76 -2.23 -9.73
C LEU A 138 -0.03 -3.08 -10.79
N LYS A 139 1.10 -2.61 -11.33
CA LYS A 139 1.95 -3.44 -12.21
C LYS A 139 2.48 -4.68 -11.49
N GLY A 140 2.89 -4.53 -10.23
CA GLY A 140 3.31 -5.65 -9.40
C GLY A 140 2.18 -6.63 -9.10
N TYR A 141 0.97 -6.14 -8.86
CA TYR A 141 -0.19 -7.01 -8.68
C TYR A 141 -0.56 -7.75 -9.97
N ALA A 142 -0.53 -7.07 -11.12
CA ALA A 142 -0.71 -7.74 -12.42
C ALA A 142 0.34 -8.85 -12.65
N TRP A 143 1.60 -8.59 -12.30
CA TRP A 143 2.66 -9.60 -12.33
C TRP A 143 2.36 -10.80 -11.42
N ALA A 144 1.95 -10.53 -10.18
CA ALA A 144 1.62 -11.56 -9.20
C ALA A 144 0.46 -12.45 -9.65
N ILE A 145 -0.65 -11.87 -10.10
CA ILE A 145 -1.82 -12.61 -10.60
C ILE A 145 -1.48 -13.43 -11.83
N HIS A 146 -0.71 -12.86 -12.78
CA HIS A 146 -0.23 -13.60 -13.94
C HIS A 146 0.58 -14.84 -13.53
N LYS A 147 1.44 -14.70 -12.52
CA LYS A 147 2.30 -15.80 -12.05
C LYS A 147 1.60 -16.83 -11.18
N LEU A 148 0.68 -16.41 -10.33
CA LEU A 148 -0.03 -17.31 -9.42
C LEU A 148 -1.09 -18.16 -10.13
N TYR A 149 -1.73 -17.62 -11.17
CA TYR A 149 -2.88 -18.27 -11.82
C TYR A 149 -2.66 -18.58 -13.29
N ASP A 150 -1.44 -18.41 -13.80
CA ASP A 150 -1.07 -18.64 -15.20
C ASP A 150 -2.04 -18.02 -16.23
N VAL A 151 -2.45 -16.78 -15.95
CA VAL A 151 -3.45 -16.06 -16.75
C VAL A 151 -2.78 -14.96 -17.59
N PRO A 152 -3.10 -14.81 -18.88
CA PRO A 152 -2.47 -13.79 -19.70
C PRO A 152 -2.84 -12.37 -19.22
N TYR A 153 -1.92 -11.41 -19.37
CA TYR A 153 -2.17 -10.01 -18.96
C TYR A 153 -3.39 -9.38 -19.63
N ASN A 154 -3.75 -9.85 -20.83
CA ASN A 154 -4.96 -9.39 -21.50
C ASN A 154 -6.26 -9.90 -20.82
N LYS A 155 -6.19 -10.66 -19.74
CA LYS A 155 -7.33 -11.07 -18.91
C LYS A 155 -7.25 -10.51 -17.49
N ILE A 156 -6.26 -9.67 -17.19
CA ILE A 156 -6.08 -9.05 -15.86
C ILE A 156 -6.42 -7.57 -15.93
N TYR A 157 -7.42 -7.16 -15.17
CA TYR A 157 -7.76 -5.77 -14.89
C TYR A 157 -7.23 -5.42 -13.51
N CYS A 158 -6.62 -4.24 -13.38
CA CYS A 158 -6.22 -3.69 -12.09
C CYS A 158 -6.91 -2.36 -11.89
N ALA A 159 -7.41 -2.10 -10.69
CA ALA A 159 -8.18 -0.90 -10.42
C ALA A 159 -7.84 -0.30 -9.06
N HIS A 160 -7.97 1.02 -9.00
CA HIS A 160 -8.19 1.70 -7.73
C HIS A 160 -9.68 1.93 -7.53
N TYR A 161 -10.17 1.64 -6.33
CA TYR A 161 -11.49 2.06 -5.87
C TYR A 161 -11.35 3.13 -4.79
N TYR A 162 -12.05 4.23 -4.96
CA TYR A 162 -12.00 5.40 -4.09
C TYR A 162 -13.30 5.54 -3.30
N PRO A 163 -13.46 4.88 -2.15
CA PRO A 163 -14.73 4.87 -1.41
C PRO A 163 -15.17 6.26 -0.93
N VAL A 164 -14.24 7.20 -0.72
CA VAL A 164 -14.59 8.56 -0.31
C VAL A 164 -15.39 9.31 -1.39
N THR A 165 -15.16 9.00 -2.66
CA THR A 165 -15.79 9.67 -3.79
C THR A 165 -16.70 8.73 -4.59
N GLY A 166 -16.66 7.43 -4.31
CA GLY A 166 -17.36 6.38 -5.06
C GLY A 166 -16.75 6.06 -6.41
N ASN A 167 -15.62 6.67 -6.80
CA ASN A 167 -15.05 6.47 -8.13
C ASN A 167 -14.26 5.17 -8.24
N PHE A 168 -14.31 4.55 -9.42
CA PHE A 168 -13.62 3.31 -9.75
C PHE A 168 -12.83 3.48 -11.06
N VAL A 169 -11.50 3.35 -10.99
CA VAL A 169 -10.63 3.57 -12.14
C VAL A 169 -9.86 2.30 -12.45
N ALA A 170 -10.23 1.64 -13.55
CA ALA A 170 -9.60 0.42 -14.02
C ALA A 170 -8.59 0.67 -15.16
N VAL A 171 -7.50 -0.08 -15.11
CA VAL A 171 -6.43 -0.14 -16.10
C VAL A 171 -6.07 -1.59 -16.41
N LYS A 172 -5.33 -1.77 -17.48
CA LYS A 172 -4.84 -3.05 -17.96
C LYS A 172 -3.46 -2.84 -18.54
N PHE A 173 -2.54 -3.71 -18.19
CA PHE A 173 -1.15 -3.58 -18.60
C PHE A 173 -0.83 -4.56 -19.73
N SER A 174 -0.04 -4.12 -20.70
CA SER A 174 0.51 -5.04 -21.70
C SER A 174 1.69 -5.82 -21.12
N LYS A 175 2.00 -6.97 -21.73
CA LYS A 175 3.20 -7.74 -21.40
C LYS A 175 4.46 -6.87 -21.41
N PHE A 176 4.61 -6.04 -22.45
CA PHE A 176 5.75 -5.12 -22.57
C PHE A 176 5.87 -4.16 -21.39
N GLN A 177 4.75 -3.60 -20.91
CA GLN A 177 4.76 -2.69 -19.75
C GLN A 177 5.21 -3.40 -18.47
N ILE A 178 4.75 -4.64 -18.26
CA ILE A 178 5.13 -5.44 -17.09
C ILE A 178 6.59 -5.88 -17.17
N ASP A 179 7.05 -6.34 -18.32
CA ASP A 179 8.46 -6.73 -18.53
C ASP A 179 9.41 -5.55 -18.30
N ARG A 180 9.07 -4.36 -18.83
CA ARG A 180 9.83 -3.12 -18.57
C ARG A 180 9.82 -2.74 -17.10
N TRP A 181 8.67 -2.78 -16.44
CA TRP A 181 8.54 -2.50 -15.01
C TRP A 181 9.41 -3.44 -14.18
N LYS A 182 9.35 -4.74 -14.48
CA LYS A 182 10.13 -5.79 -13.82
C LYS A 182 11.63 -5.53 -13.95
N LYS A 183 12.11 -5.25 -15.17
CA LYS A 183 13.52 -4.88 -15.42
C LYS A 183 13.94 -3.68 -14.55
N VAL A 184 13.15 -2.60 -14.56
CA VAL A 184 13.42 -1.40 -13.77
C VAL A 184 13.44 -1.68 -12.26
N GLN A 185 12.53 -2.51 -11.74
CA GLN A 185 12.54 -2.85 -10.30
C GLN A 185 13.75 -3.72 -9.94
N THR A 186 14.09 -4.71 -10.77
CA THR A 186 15.28 -5.54 -10.56
C THR A 186 16.56 -4.69 -10.59
N GLU A 187 16.70 -3.76 -11.54
CA GLU A 187 17.82 -2.81 -11.60
C GLU A 187 17.90 -1.92 -10.35
N LYS A 188 16.76 -1.46 -9.82
CA LYS A 188 16.74 -0.71 -8.55
C LYS A 188 17.24 -1.56 -7.38
N VAL A 189 16.84 -2.83 -7.29
CA VAL A 189 17.33 -3.75 -6.26
C VAL A 189 18.84 -3.90 -6.37
N TRP A 190 19.38 -4.09 -7.59
CA TRP A 190 20.83 -4.16 -7.80
C TRP A 190 21.56 -2.89 -7.42
N ARG A 191 21.02 -1.72 -7.77
CA ARG A 191 21.57 -0.44 -7.34
C ARG A 191 21.62 -0.32 -5.81
N ILE A 192 20.60 -0.80 -5.12
CA ILE A 192 20.57 -0.80 -3.65
C ILE A 192 21.59 -1.79 -3.08
N ARG A 193 21.68 -3.02 -3.62
CA ARG A 193 22.64 -4.04 -3.17
C ARG A 193 24.10 -3.63 -3.37
N LYS A 194 24.40 -2.89 -4.45
CA LYS A 194 25.75 -2.38 -4.75
C LYS A 194 26.15 -1.16 -3.92
N LYS A 195 25.20 -0.46 -3.29
CA LYS A 195 25.49 0.73 -2.48
C LYS A 195 26.13 0.35 -1.15
N LYS A 196 27.16 1.09 -0.76
CA LYS A 196 27.73 1.03 0.60
C LYS A 196 26.77 1.67 1.61
N LYS A 197 26.94 1.33 2.90
CA LYS A 197 26.02 1.77 3.98
C LYS A 197 25.97 3.30 4.16
N ASP A 198 27.05 3.98 3.81
CA ASP A 198 27.25 5.43 3.84
C ASP A 198 26.73 6.15 2.58
N GLU A 199 26.49 5.44 1.47
CA GLU A 199 26.00 6.03 0.20
C GLU A 199 24.48 6.25 0.13
N PHE A 200 23.81 6.17 1.28
CA PHE A 200 22.37 6.38 1.44
C PHE A 200 22.05 7.77 1.99
N TRP A 201 22.53 8.79 1.26
CA TRP A 201 22.34 10.21 1.57
C TRP A 201 20.86 10.61 1.60
N ALA A 202 20.54 11.60 2.43
CA ALA A 202 19.20 12.19 2.46
C ALA A 202 18.93 12.96 1.16
N GLN A 203 17.76 12.71 0.58
CA GLN A 203 17.29 13.36 -0.64
C GLN A 203 15.89 13.89 -0.38
N GLU A 204 15.69 15.18 -0.66
CA GLU A 204 14.39 15.81 -0.54
C GLU A 204 13.45 15.32 -1.65
N ASN A 205 12.18 15.17 -1.32
CA ASN A 205 11.11 14.85 -2.25
C ASN A 205 9.78 15.26 -1.63
N VAL A 206 8.71 15.15 -2.41
CA VAL A 206 7.35 15.51 -2.00
C VAL A 206 6.86 14.79 -0.74
N PHE A 207 7.48 13.68 -0.34
CA PHE A 207 7.07 12.90 0.83
C PHE A 207 7.83 13.25 2.12
N CYS A 208 8.73 14.24 2.09
CA CYS A 208 9.51 14.62 3.28
C CYS A 208 8.64 15.02 4.46
N ASP A 209 7.49 15.67 4.23
CA ASP A 209 6.58 16.11 5.30
C ASP A 209 5.92 14.96 6.07
N TRP A 210 5.87 13.78 5.48
CA TRP A 210 5.34 12.55 6.08
C TRP A 210 6.43 11.52 6.38
N CYS A 211 7.69 11.94 6.39
CA CYS A 211 8.79 11.07 6.72
C CYS A 211 8.88 10.88 8.24
N GLU A 212 8.70 9.63 8.71
CA GLU A 212 8.86 9.20 10.11
C GLU A 212 10.27 9.46 10.73
N TYR A 213 11.23 9.89 9.90
CA TYR A 213 12.60 10.23 10.31
C TYR A 213 12.95 11.69 10.02
N LYS A 214 11.96 12.58 9.81
CA LYS A 214 12.22 13.99 9.48
C LYS A 214 13.05 14.67 10.57
N GLU A 215 12.79 14.38 11.85
CA GLU A 215 13.52 14.90 13.02
C GLU A 215 14.98 14.43 13.12
N ALA A 216 15.39 13.41 12.35
CA ALA A 216 16.77 12.94 12.27
C ALA A 216 17.31 13.06 10.84
N CYS A 217 16.84 14.04 10.08
CA CYS A 217 17.20 14.24 8.68
C CYS A 217 18.20 15.40 8.54
N PRO A 218 19.40 15.17 7.97
CA PRO A 218 20.42 16.23 7.78
C PRO A 218 20.04 17.30 6.73
N ARG A 219 18.85 17.19 6.12
CA ARG A 219 18.29 18.24 5.25
C ARG A 219 17.43 19.24 6.01
N PHE A 220 16.97 18.89 7.21
CA PHE A 220 16.05 19.70 8.00
C PHE A 220 16.60 20.09 9.37
N GLU A 221 17.64 19.39 9.84
CA GLU A 221 18.19 19.55 11.19
C GLU A 221 19.72 19.68 11.13
N SER A 222 20.31 20.30 12.16
CA SER A 222 21.77 20.42 12.30
C SER A 222 22.43 19.07 12.58
N GLU A 223 23.74 18.96 12.33
CA GLU A 223 24.49 17.73 12.58
C GLU A 223 24.40 17.25 14.03
N SER A 224 24.48 18.18 15.00
CA SER A 224 24.37 17.86 16.43
C SER A 224 23.01 17.25 16.77
N VAL A 225 21.92 17.84 16.27
CA VAL A 225 20.56 17.34 16.47
C VAL A 225 20.40 15.96 15.81
N VAL A 226 20.86 15.80 14.56
CA VAL A 226 20.77 14.51 13.86
C VAL A 226 21.49 13.40 14.63
N CYS A 227 22.70 13.66 15.12
CA CYS A 227 23.46 12.69 15.92
C CYS A 227 22.71 12.31 17.20
N GLN A 228 22.25 13.31 17.96
CA GLN A 228 21.47 13.10 19.18
C GLN A 228 20.22 12.25 18.93
N ARG A 229 19.41 12.62 17.93
CA ARG A 229 18.17 11.93 17.58
C ARG A 229 18.40 10.49 17.13
N ILE A 230 19.48 10.24 16.39
CA ILE A 230 19.86 8.88 16.01
C ILE A 230 20.23 8.04 17.24
N ASP A 231 20.93 8.61 18.21
CA ASP A 231 21.35 7.89 19.42
C ASP A 231 20.17 7.60 20.35
N GLU A 232 19.22 8.52 20.50
CA GLU A 232 17.92 8.28 21.17
C GLU A 232 17.21 7.06 20.57
N GLN A 233 17.13 6.98 19.24
CA GLN A 233 16.49 5.86 18.54
C GLN A 233 17.25 4.53 18.68
N LYS A 234 18.58 4.56 18.74
CA LYS A 234 19.38 3.36 19.03
C LYS A 234 19.15 2.86 20.45
N ALA A 235 19.05 3.77 21.42
CA ALA A 235 18.76 3.43 22.81
C ALA A 235 17.37 2.79 22.94
N LEU A 236 16.33 3.39 22.32
CA LEU A 236 14.98 2.83 22.27
C LEU A 236 14.95 1.43 21.64
N LYS A 237 15.65 1.25 20.51
CA LYS A 237 15.77 -0.05 19.85
C LYS A 237 16.41 -1.11 20.77
N LYS A 238 17.40 -0.71 21.59
CA LYS A 238 18.05 -1.63 22.53
C LYS A 238 17.10 -2.01 23.66
N ALA A 239 16.35 -1.06 24.20
CA ALA A 239 15.36 -1.29 25.25
C ALA A 239 14.19 -2.17 24.79
N GLN A 240 13.78 -2.13 23.52
CA GLN A 240 12.73 -3.00 22.98
C GLN A 240 13.18 -4.46 22.75
N LYS A 241 14.49 -4.73 22.84
CA LYS A 241 15.07 -6.06 22.65
C LYS A 241 15.46 -6.75 23.96
N SER A 242 15.52 -5.99 25.05
CA SER A 242 15.69 -6.51 26.41
C SER A 242 14.33 -6.86 26.99
#